data_AF-A0A1C4VBZ4-F1
#
_entry.id   AF-A0A1C4VBZ4-F1
#
_cell.length_a   1.000
_cell.length_b   1.000
_cell.length_c   1.000
_cell.angle_alpha   90.00
_cell.angle_beta   90.00
_cell.angle_gamma   90.00
#
_symmetry.space_group_name_H-M   'P 1'
#
loop_
_entity.id
_entity.type
_entity.pdbx_description
1 polymer ?
#
loop_
_entity_poly.entity_id
_entity_poly.type
_entity_poly.pdbx_seq_one_letter_code
_entity_poly.pdbx_strand_id
1 'polypeptide(L)' 'MENYARTASGRICNNRFHLLFEIRDGRIHAVREYLDTLHAEDALLDGWTGRPD' A
#
# COMPACT_ATOMS: atom_id res chain seq x y z
N MET A 1 1.37 -10.76 3.85
CA MET A 1 -0.10 -10.69 3.77
C MET A 1 -0.43 -10.09 2.42
N GLU A 2 -1.70 -10.12 2.01
CA GLU A 2 -2.15 -9.54 0.73
C GLU A 2 -3.21 -8.49 1.04
N ASN A 3 -3.11 -7.31 0.42
CA ASN A 3 -4.09 -6.23 0.51
C ASN A 3 -4.93 -6.25 -0.77
N TYR A 4 -6.14 -6.79 -0.67
CA TYR A 4 -7.10 -6.83 -1.75
C TYR A 4 -8.12 -5.70 -1.63
N ALA A 5 -8.16 -4.82 -2.63
CA ALA A 5 -9.10 -3.71 -2.69
C ALA A 5 -9.60 -3.48 -4.13
N ARG A 6 -10.82 -2.96 -4.23
CA ARG A 6 -11.36 -2.40 -5.47
C ARG A 6 -11.43 -0.89 -5.36
N THR A 7 -10.82 -0.18 -6.31
CA THR A 7 -10.84 1.28 -6.36
C THR A 7 -12.19 1.80 -6.85
N ALA A 8 -12.44 3.11 -6.70
CA ALA A 8 -13.64 3.76 -7.23
C ALA A 8 -13.72 3.68 -8.77
N SER A 9 -12.58 3.60 -9.47
CA SER A 9 -12.49 3.37 -10.91
C SER A 9 -12.73 1.90 -11.32
N GLY A 10 -12.86 1.00 -10.34
CA GLY A 10 -13.12 -0.43 -10.57
C GLY A 10 -11.87 -1.30 -10.73
N ARG A 11 -10.66 -0.72 -10.72
CA ARG A 11 -9.39 -1.45 -10.71
C ARG A 11 -9.25 -2.30 -9.44
N ILE A 12 -8.52 -3.40 -9.57
CA ILE A 12 -8.14 -4.27 -8.45
C ILE A 12 -6.72 -3.96 -8.04
N CYS A 13 -6.52 -3.65 -6.76
CA CYS A 13 -5.23 -3.72 -6.09
C CYS A 13 -5.17 -5.03 -5.32
N ASN A 14 -4.15 -5.84 -5.56
CA ASN A 14 -3.88 -7.06 -4.78
C ASN A 14 -2.39 -7.10 -4.47
N ASN A 15 -1.97 -6.29 -3.49
CA ASN A 15 -0.57 -6.04 -3.22
C ASN A 15 -0.06 -6.91 -2.08
N ARG A 16 1.11 -7.54 -2.28
CA ARG A 16 1.80 -8.25 -1.20
C ARG A 16 2.46 -7.23 -0.29
N PHE A 17 2.23 -7.34 1.00
CA PHE A 17 2.82 -6.44 1.97
C PHE A 17 3.34 -7.14 3.22
N HIS A 18 4.24 -6.43 3.91
CA HIS A 18 4.76 -6.76 5.22
C HIS A 18 4.51 -5.60 6.19
N LEU A 19 3.93 -5.92 7.35
CA LEU A 19 3.75 -4.95 8.44
C LEU A 19 4.80 -5.20 9.52
N LEU A 20 5.50 -4.13 9.90
CA LEU A 20 6.34 -4.09 11.09
C LEU A 20 5.63 -3.26 12.16
N PHE A 21 5.30 -3.91 13.28
CA PHE A 21 4.77 -3.25 14.46
C PHE A 21 5.88 -3.02 15.47
N GLU A 22 6.06 -1.78 15.92
CA GLU A 22 6.84 -1.48 17.10
C GLU A 22 5.90 -1.34 18.29
N ILE A 23 6.11 -2.16 19.32
CA ILE A 23 5.33 -2.12 20.57
C ILE A 23 6.19 -1.51 21.68
N ARG A 24 5.68 -0.49 22.37
CA ARG A 24 6.29 0.10 23.58
C ARG A 24 5.22 0.25 24.65
N ASP A 25 5.55 -0.10 25.89
CA ASP A 25 4.63 -0.06 27.04
C ASP A 25 3.30 -0.79 26.78
N GLY A 26 3.37 -1.93 26.08
CA GLY A 26 2.21 -2.75 25.72
C GLY A 26 1.26 -2.14 24.68
N ARG A 27 1.65 -1.03 24.03
CA ARG A 27 0.87 -0.35 22.99
C ARG A 27 1.63 -0.28 21.68
N ILE A 28 0.90 -0.20 20.58
CA ILE A 28 1.48 0.09 19.27
C ILE A 28 2.07 1.50 19.31
N HIS A 29 3.39 1.58 19.18
CA HIS A 29 4.13 2.83 19.11
C HIS A 29 4.28 3.30 17.66
N ALA A 30 4.53 2.37 16.74
CA ALA A 30 4.62 2.65 15.31
C ALA A 30 4.19 1.45 14.47
N VAL A 31 3.74 1.73 13.24
CA VAL A 31 3.47 0.74 12.20
C VAL A 31 4.17 1.19 10.94
N ARG A 32 4.88 0.27 10.28
CA ARG A 32 5.41 0.46 8.93
C ARG A 32 4.86 -0.61 8.01
N GLU A 33 4.37 -0.19 6.85
CA GLU A 33 3.93 -1.06 5.78
C GLU A 33 4.94 -1.00 4.64
N TYR A 34 5.44 -2.17 4.24
CA TYR A 34 6.31 -2.34 3.08
C TYR A 34 5.55 -3.12 2.03
N LEU A 35 5.40 -2.54 0.85
CA LEU A 35 4.64 -3.09 -0.27
C LEU A 35 5.32 -2.77 -1.59
N ASP A 36 4.84 -3.37 -2.68
CA ASP A 36 5.27 -2.98 -4.03
C ASP A 36 4.63 -1.63 -4.41
N THR A 37 5.43 -0.57 -4.35
CA THR A 37 4.94 0.79 -4.63
C THR A 37 4.59 1.00 -6.11
N LEU A 38 5.22 0.28 -7.03
CA LEU A 38 4.94 0.39 -8.47
C LEU A 38 3.60 -0.28 -8.80
N HIS A 39 3.35 -1.46 -8.23
CA HIS A 39 2.05 -2.11 -8.38
C HIS A 39 0.93 -1.29 -7.72
N ALA A 40 1.19 -0.72 -6.54
CA ALA A 40 0.23 0.17 -5.88
C ALA A 40 -0.05 1.43 -6.69
N GLU A 41 0.96 2.07 -7.28
CA GLU A 41 0.79 3.23 -8.16
C GLU A 41 -0.12 2.90 -9.35
N ASP A 42 0.17 1.83 -10.08
CA ASP A 42 -0.62 1.41 -11.25
C ASP A 42 -2.09 1.12 -10.88
N ALA A 43 -2.30 0.40 -9.77
CA ALA A 43 -3.63 -0.03 -9.35
C ALA A 43 -4.45 1.06 -8.64
N LEU A 44 -3.83 1.86 -7.77
CA LEU A 44 -4.51 2.83 -6.90
C LEU A 44 -4.58 4.23 -7.50
N LEU A 45 -3.58 4.64 -8.28
CA LEU A 45 -3.52 5.96 -8.91
C LEU A 45 -3.94 5.91 -10.38
N ASP A 46 -4.56 4.80 -10.79
CA ASP A 46 -5.07 4.59 -12.14
C ASP A 46 -4.02 4.69 -13.25
N GLY A 47 -2.74 4.44 -12.95
CA GLY A 47 -1.63 4.61 -13.89
C GLY A 47 -1.22 6.08 -14.09
N TRP A 48 -1.50 6.95 -13.12
CA TRP A 48 -1.02 8.33 -13.10
C TRP A 48 0.51 8.38 -13.15
N THR A 49 1.07 8.82 -14.27
CA THR A 49 2.53 8.84 -14.51
C THR A 49 3.16 10.18 -14.14
N GLY A 50 2.73 10.86 -13.06
CA GLY A 50 3.05 12.25 -12.71
C GLY A 50 4.53 12.59 -12.45
N ARG A 51 5.42 12.14 -13.32
CA ARG A 51 6.77 12.63 -13.54
C ARG A 51 6.62 14.08 -14.01
N PRO A 52 7.20 15.05 -13.30
CA PRO A 52 7.47 16.33 -13.91
C PRO A 52 8.39 16.07 -15.12
N ASP A 53 7.97 16.58 -16.26
CA ASP A 53 8.79 16.85 -17.44
C ASP A 53 10.02 17.71 -17.10
#